data_AF-A0A533XFB8-F1
#
_entry.id   AF-A0A533XFB8-F1
#
_cell.length_a   1.000
_cell.length_b   1.000
_cell.length_c   1.000
_cell.angle_alpha   90.00
_cell.angle_beta   90.00
_cell.angle_gamma   90.00
#
_symmetry.space_group_name_H-M   'P 1'
#
loop_
_entity.id
_entity.type
_entity.pdbx_description
1 polymer ?
#
loop_
_entity_poly.entity_id
_entity_poly.type
_entity_poly.pdbx_seq_one_letter_code
_entity_poly.pdbx_strand_id
1 'polypeptide(L)'
;MTSVMPERRLALIHRVIVPNKEYPKEYAILVTDRRSVFIRQKKTRSSFVLRGEMRYGTALVTDVMPKTLEDYEQTSLESLTADSANFTVPHEALVSLVMRKEEPKFRARDFFVWLTMRRQGEIFQVYDFEMNYRQSPDGETGIRFYMVPLGAYFKPRRQTKSRETILREYAIDALEIFQMVFPGRIASR
;
A
#
# COMPACT_ATOMS: atom_id res chain seq x y z
N MET A 1 5.86 -34.25 -18.24
CA MET A 1 5.63 -33.72 -16.89
C MET A 1 6.14 -32.30 -16.87
N THR A 2 5.27 -31.31 -16.98
CA THR A 2 5.63 -29.89 -16.84
C THR A 2 6.00 -29.64 -15.38
N SER A 3 7.28 -29.49 -15.10
CA SER A 3 7.78 -28.99 -13.81
C SER A 3 7.17 -27.61 -13.58
N VAL A 4 6.08 -27.53 -12.81
CA VAL A 4 5.53 -26.25 -12.37
C VAL A 4 6.56 -25.66 -11.42
N MET A 5 7.38 -24.73 -11.90
CA MET A 5 8.33 -24.05 -11.03
C MET A 5 7.56 -23.39 -9.87
N PRO A 6 8.07 -23.51 -8.63
CA PRO A 6 7.44 -22.90 -7.48
C PRO A 6 7.40 -21.38 -7.67
N GLU A 7 6.24 -20.79 -7.34
CA GLU A 7 6.01 -19.34 -7.44
C GLU A 7 7.01 -18.59 -6.56
N ARG A 8 7.70 -17.61 -7.16
CA ARG A 8 8.80 -16.89 -6.52
C ARG A 8 8.29 -15.62 -5.86
N ARG A 9 8.66 -15.41 -4.61
CA ARG A 9 8.40 -14.15 -3.89
C ARG A 9 9.47 -13.13 -4.24
N LEU A 10 9.04 -11.93 -4.58
CA LEU A 10 9.93 -10.89 -5.10
C LEU A 10 10.08 -9.73 -4.14
N ALA A 11 8.98 -9.25 -3.58
CA ALA A 11 9.00 -8.06 -2.73
C ALA A 11 7.83 -8.00 -1.75
N LEU A 12 7.98 -7.17 -0.71
CA LEU A 12 6.96 -6.90 0.27
C LEU A 12 6.76 -5.39 0.44
N ILE A 13 5.54 -4.93 0.19
CA ILE A 13 5.10 -3.59 0.55
C ILE A 13 4.49 -3.68 1.95
N HIS A 14 5.19 -3.11 2.92
CA HIS A 14 4.94 -3.35 4.34
C HIS A 14 3.59 -2.84 4.85
N ARG A 15 3.07 -1.76 4.25
CA ARG A 15 1.79 -1.19 4.66
C ARG A 15 1.16 -0.35 3.56
N VAL A 16 -0.11 -0.64 3.30
CA VAL A 16 -1.04 0.18 2.53
C VAL A 16 -2.37 0.25 3.26
N ILE A 17 -3.15 1.31 3.01
CA ILE A 17 -4.52 1.44 3.55
C ILE A 17 -5.51 1.38 2.40
N VAL A 18 -6.42 0.40 2.45
CA VAL A 18 -7.51 0.21 1.48
C VAL A 18 -8.79 0.83 2.06
N PRO A 19 -9.46 1.75 1.34
CA PRO A 19 -10.79 2.24 1.72
C PRO A 19 -11.80 1.10 1.81
N ASN A 20 -12.70 1.14 2.78
CA ASN A 20 -13.81 0.20 2.87
C ASN A 20 -15.03 0.90 3.49
N LYS A 21 -16.24 0.41 3.13
CA LYS A 21 -17.53 0.99 3.54
C LYS A 21 -17.65 1.09 5.05
N GLU A 22 -17.29 0.04 5.79
CA GLU A 22 -17.35 0.03 7.26
C GLU A 22 -16.21 0.85 7.86
N TYR A 23 -14.96 0.46 7.57
CA TYR A 23 -13.77 1.16 8.05
C TYR A 23 -12.53 0.84 7.21
N PRO A 24 -11.56 1.76 7.07
CA PRO A 24 -10.34 1.50 6.30
C PRO A 24 -9.58 0.29 6.83
N LYS A 25 -9.03 -0.47 5.89
CA LYS A 25 -8.38 -1.74 6.14
C LYS A 25 -6.89 -1.64 5.79
N GLU A 26 -6.02 -1.94 6.75
CA GLU A 26 -4.58 -2.09 6.55
C GLU A 26 -4.22 -3.44 5.92
N TYR A 27 -3.29 -3.40 4.97
CA TYR A 27 -2.74 -4.56 4.29
C TYR A 27 -1.23 -4.42 4.13
N ALA A 28 -0.53 -5.55 4.09
CA ALA A 28 0.77 -5.66 3.45
C ALA A 28 0.54 -6.27 2.07
N ILE A 29 1.39 -5.98 1.08
CA ILE A 29 1.28 -6.57 -0.26
C ILE A 29 2.52 -7.44 -0.49
N LEU A 30 2.32 -8.75 -0.54
CA LEU A 30 3.34 -9.69 -0.99
C LEU A 30 3.25 -9.78 -2.52
N VAL A 31 4.32 -9.37 -3.18
CA VAL A 31 4.42 -9.40 -4.64
C VAL A 31 5.27 -10.60 -5.04
N THR A 32 4.70 -11.44 -5.90
CA THR A 32 5.35 -12.63 -6.46
C THR A 32 5.57 -12.46 -7.96
N ASP A 33 6.16 -13.45 -8.63
CA ASP A 33 6.24 -13.45 -10.09
C ASP A 33 4.86 -13.61 -10.79
N ARG A 34 3.83 -14.13 -10.09
CA ARG A 34 2.52 -14.44 -10.69
C ARG A 34 1.35 -13.61 -10.19
N ARG A 35 1.40 -13.13 -8.96
CA ARG A 35 0.29 -12.45 -8.29
C ARG A 35 0.75 -11.50 -7.18
N SER A 36 -0.13 -10.56 -6.87
CA SER A 36 -0.01 -9.67 -5.72
C SER A 36 -1.03 -10.10 -4.67
N VAL A 37 -0.56 -10.47 -3.49
CA VAL A 37 -1.41 -10.92 -2.37
C VAL A 37 -1.48 -9.82 -1.33
N PHE A 38 -2.68 -9.27 -1.13
CA PHE A 38 -2.97 -8.29 -0.10
C PHE A 38 -3.30 -9.02 1.20
N ILE A 39 -2.33 -9.02 2.10
CA ILE A 39 -2.37 -9.72 3.38
C ILE A 39 -2.91 -8.79 4.45
N ARG A 40 -4.09 -9.12 4.98
CA ARG A 40 -4.79 -8.32 5.99
C ARG A 40 -3.93 -8.18 7.24
N GLN A 41 -3.63 -6.94 7.62
CA GLN A 41 -2.93 -6.67 8.87
C GLN A 41 -3.93 -6.50 10.01
N LYS A 42 -3.50 -6.91 11.22
CA LYS A 42 -4.23 -6.54 12.45
C LYS A 42 -4.32 -5.03 12.51
N LYS A 43 -5.48 -4.54 12.91
CA LYS A 43 -5.75 -3.11 13.04
C LYS A 43 -4.74 -2.48 14.00
N THR A 44 -3.92 -1.55 13.50
CA THR A 44 -2.87 -0.89 14.29
C THR A 44 -3.40 0.36 15.00
N ARG A 45 -4.44 0.98 14.43
CA ARG A 45 -5.02 2.26 14.89
C ARG A 45 -6.54 2.26 14.80
N SER A 46 -7.17 3.22 15.50
CA SER A 46 -8.63 3.40 15.41
C SER A 46 -9.05 3.78 13.98
N SER A 47 -10.29 3.45 13.62
CA SER A 47 -10.81 3.72 12.27
C SER A 47 -10.80 5.21 11.93
N PHE A 48 -10.96 6.07 12.95
CA PHE A 48 -10.87 7.52 12.81
C PHE A 48 -9.48 7.97 12.38
N VAL A 49 -8.44 7.44 13.05
CA VAL A 49 -7.03 7.76 12.75
C VAL A 49 -6.69 7.29 11.34
N LEU A 50 -7.02 6.05 10.96
CA LEU A 50 -6.73 5.54 9.60
C LEU A 50 -7.39 6.38 8.50
N ARG A 51 -8.63 6.86 8.71
CA ARG A 51 -9.30 7.79 7.77
C ARG A 51 -8.59 9.13 7.68
N GLY A 52 -7.91 9.57 8.75
CA GLY A 52 -7.04 10.74 8.75
C GLY A 52 -5.77 10.45 7.95
N GLU A 53 -5.07 9.36 8.26
CA GLU A 53 -3.82 8.95 7.61
C GLU A 53 -3.96 8.87 6.09
N MET A 54 -5.09 8.38 5.57
CA MET A 54 -5.37 8.40 4.14
C MET A 54 -5.54 9.80 3.55
N ARG A 55 -6.05 10.78 4.30
CA ARG A 55 -6.30 12.14 3.79
C ARG A 55 -5.05 13.00 3.72
N TYR A 56 -4.04 12.72 4.52
CA TYR A 56 -2.78 13.45 4.49
C TYR A 56 -1.59 12.58 4.11
N GLY A 57 -1.75 11.26 3.96
CA GLY A 57 -0.75 10.36 3.37
C GLY A 57 0.35 9.92 4.34
N THR A 58 0.25 10.21 5.64
CA THR A 58 1.26 9.81 6.63
C THR A 58 0.64 9.04 7.78
N ALA A 59 1.42 8.14 8.39
CA ALA A 59 1.05 7.54 9.64
C ALA A 59 1.28 8.51 10.79
N LEU A 60 0.28 8.69 11.66
CA LEU A 60 0.50 9.34 12.95
C LEU A 60 1.21 8.32 13.87
N VAL A 61 2.53 8.23 13.67
CA VAL A 61 3.51 7.42 14.42
C VAL A 61 3.00 6.02 14.79
N THR A 62 3.16 5.02 13.93
CA THR A 62 2.90 3.63 14.29
C THR A 62 4.19 2.92 14.67
N ASP A 63 4.31 2.43 15.91
CA ASP A 63 5.48 1.69 16.42
C ASP A 63 5.43 0.19 16.09
N VAL A 64 4.62 -0.19 15.11
CA VAL A 64 4.51 -1.59 14.69
C VAL A 64 5.73 -1.93 13.85
N MET A 65 6.43 -2.99 14.27
CA MET A 65 7.53 -3.54 13.48
C MET A 65 6.99 -4.16 12.19
N PRO A 66 7.49 -3.75 11.02
CA PRO A 66 7.11 -4.37 9.76
C PRO A 66 7.51 -5.84 9.77
N LYS A 67 6.63 -6.70 9.26
CA LYS A 67 7.04 -8.06 8.88
C LYS A 67 8.00 -8.01 7.70
N THR A 68 8.95 -8.93 7.63
CA THR A 68 9.87 -9.06 6.50
C THR A 68 9.39 -10.11 5.48
N LEU A 69 10.13 -10.30 4.39
CA LEU A 69 9.83 -11.37 3.43
C LEU A 69 10.01 -12.75 4.07
N GLU A 70 11.05 -12.90 4.89
CA GLU A 70 11.40 -14.11 5.64
C GLU A 70 10.28 -14.51 6.61
N ASP A 71 9.63 -13.54 7.26
CA ASP A 71 8.45 -13.79 8.11
C ASP A 71 7.31 -14.46 7.34
N TYR A 72 7.21 -14.20 6.04
CA TYR A 72 6.23 -14.86 5.20
C TYR A 72 6.73 -16.18 4.64
N GLU A 73 8.03 -16.45 4.50
CA GLU A 73 8.60 -17.70 3.94
C GLU A 73 8.00 -18.96 4.55
N GLN A 74 7.78 -18.93 5.86
CA GLN A 74 7.20 -20.05 6.61
C GLN A 74 5.69 -20.24 6.37
N THR A 75 5.00 -19.25 5.81
CA THR A 75 3.57 -19.32 5.46
C THR A 75 3.42 -19.75 4.01
N SER A 76 2.64 -20.79 3.72
CA SER A 76 2.39 -21.20 2.33
C SER A 76 1.56 -20.14 1.58
N LEU A 77 1.86 -19.96 0.29
CA LEU A 77 1.09 -19.05 -0.57
C LEU A 77 -0.38 -19.48 -0.67
N GLU A 78 -0.62 -20.80 -0.72
CA GLU A 78 -1.95 -21.39 -0.71
C GLU A 78 -2.75 -20.95 0.52
N SER A 79 -2.15 -21.01 1.72
CA SER A 79 -2.79 -20.54 2.95
C SER A 79 -3.09 -19.05 2.91
N LEU A 80 -2.18 -18.23 2.37
CA LEU A 80 -2.42 -16.78 2.23
C LEU A 80 -3.56 -16.48 1.28
N THR A 81 -3.71 -17.27 0.21
CA THR A 81 -4.77 -17.07 -0.79
C THR A 81 -6.11 -17.69 -0.42
N ALA A 82 -6.11 -18.72 0.44
CA ALA A 82 -7.32 -19.34 0.96
C ALA A 82 -7.98 -18.53 2.09
N ASP A 83 -7.22 -17.65 2.76
CA ASP A 83 -7.74 -16.75 3.77
C ASP A 83 -8.67 -15.69 3.16
N SER A 84 -9.95 -15.73 3.54
CA SER A 84 -10.99 -14.83 3.05
C SER A 84 -10.82 -13.37 3.48
N ALA A 85 -9.97 -13.09 4.47
CA ALA A 85 -9.61 -11.73 4.85
C ALA A 85 -8.61 -11.09 3.87
N ASN A 86 -7.84 -11.92 3.17
CA ASN A 86 -6.89 -11.52 2.15
C ASN A 86 -7.59 -11.44 0.80
N PHE A 87 -6.98 -10.71 -0.13
CA PHE A 87 -7.40 -10.78 -1.53
C PHE A 87 -6.17 -10.85 -2.42
N THR A 88 -6.34 -11.49 -3.56
CA THR A 88 -5.26 -11.79 -4.48
C THR A 88 -5.60 -11.24 -5.85
N VAL A 89 -4.62 -10.59 -6.48
CA VAL A 89 -4.73 -10.11 -7.85
C VAL A 89 -3.71 -10.85 -8.71
N PRO A 90 -4.14 -11.76 -9.59
CA PRO A 90 -3.27 -12.39 -10.59
C PRO A 90 -2.69 -11.34 -11.53
N HIS A 91 -1.40 -11.42 -11.84
CA HIS A 91 -0.75 -10.44 -12.70
C HIS A 91 -1.24 -10.51 -14.14
N GLU A 92 -1.66 -11.69 -14.61
CA GLU A 92 -2.30 -11.85 -15.91
C GLU A 92 -3.66 -11.13 -16.00
N ALA A 93 -4.35 -10.98 -14.87
CA ALA A 93 -5.65 -10.31 -14.78
C ALA A 93 -5.52 -8.79 -14.64
N LEU A 94 -4.31 -8.27 -14.38
CA LEU A 94 -4.08 -6.83 -14.23
C LEU A 94 -4.33 -6.12 -15.57
N VAL A 95 -5.21 -5.12 -15.54
CA VAL A 95 -5.50 -4.25 -16.67
C VAL A 95 -4.64 -2.99 -16.60
N SER A 96 -4.60 -2.35 -15.44
CA SER A 96 -3.81 -1.14 -15.25
C SER A 96 -3.41 -0.94 -13.79
N LEU A 97 -2.27 -0.31 -13.57
CA LEU A 97 -1.90 0.24 -12.27
C LEU A 97 -1.57 1.72 -12.44
N VAL A 98 -2.27 2.58 -11.70
CA VAL A 98 -2.05 4.02 -11.77
C VAL A 98 -1.66 4.57 -10.41
N MET A 99 -0.45 5.11 -10.29
CA MET A 99 -0.09 5.94 -9.14
C MET A 99 -0.64 7.35 -9.35
N ARG A 100 -1.34 7.86 -8.36
CA ARG A 100 -1.87 9.23 -8.31
C ARG A 100 -1.24 10.00 -7.15
N LYS A 101 -1.03 11.28 -7.41
CA LYS A 101 -0.66 12.28 -6.43
C LYS A 101 -1.86 13.18 -6.14
N GLU A 102 -2.32 13.20 -4.89
CA GLU A 102 -3.42 14.06 -4.45
C GLU A 102 -2.97 15.06 -3.39
N GLU A 103 -3.56 16.27 -3.44
CA GLU A 103 -3.44 17.21 -2.34
C GLU A 103 -4.12 16.68 -1.08
N PRO A 104 -3.57 16.95 0.12
CA PRO A 104 -4.21 16.59 1.36
C PRO A 104 -5.59 17.21 1.52
N LYS A 105 -6.56 16.38 1.87
CA LYS A 105 -7.95 16.82 2.10
C LYS A 105 -8.18 17.03 3.59
N PHE A 106 -7.79 18.19 4.11
CA PHE A 106 -8.05 18.55 5.51
C PHE A 106 -9.53 18.89 5.72
N ARG A 107 -10.15 18.30 6.74
CA ARG A 107 -11.46 18.74 7.25
C ARG A 107 -11.26 19.63 8.47
N ALA A 108 -12.30 20.34 8.90
CA ALA A 108 -12.25 21.17 10.12
C ALA A 108 -11.74 20.41 11.35
N ARG A 109 -12.13 19.14 11.50
CA ARG A 109 -11.64 18.26 12.58
C ARG A 109 -10.16 17.87 12.49
N ASP A 110 -9.53 18.06 11.34
CA ASP A 110 -8.11 17.78 11.10
C ASP A 110 -7.26 19.05 11.37
N PHE A 111 -7.84 20.10 11.97
CA PHE A 111 -7.20 21.40 12.19
C PHE A 111 -5.86 21.32 12.91
N PHE A 112 -5.74 20.54 13.99
CA PHE A 112 -4.47 20.40 14.69
C PHE A 112 -3.40 19.70 13.85
N VAL A 113 -3.78 18.73 13.01
CA VAL A 113 -2.86 18.06 12.09
C VAL A 113 -2.37 19.06 11.04
N TRP A 114 -3.29 19.80 10.43
CA TRP A 114 -2.95 20.86 9.48
C TRP A 114 -2.06 21.93 10.10
N LEU A 115 -2.37 22.41 11.31
CA LEU A 115 -1.58 23.41 12.01
C LEU A 115 -0.17 22.89 12.32
N THR A 116 -0.06 21.62 12.72
CA THR A 116 1.23 20.95 12.98
C THR A 116 2.06 20.85 11.71
N MET A 117 1.44 20.43 10.60
CA MET A 117 2.09 20.35 9.28
C MET A 117 2.57 21.72 8.81
N ARG A 118 1.73 22.76 8.96
CA ARG A 118 2.07 24.14 8.60
C ARG A 118 3.22 24.69 9.45
N ARG A 119 3.21 24.48 10.77
CA ARG A 119 4.31 24.89 11.67
C ARG A 119 5.63 24.18 11.35
N GLN A 120 5.55 22.97 10.83
CA GLN A 120 6.71 22.19 10.41
C GLN A 120 7.14 22.48 8.96
N GLY A 121 6.46 23.41 8.28
CA GLY A 121 6.79 23.85 6.92
C GLY A 121 6.52 22.80 5.84
N GLU A 122 5.69 21.79 6.11
CA GLU A 122 5.53 20.63 5.22
C GLU A 122 4.06 20.27 5.03
N ILE A 123 3.45 20.79 3.95
CA ILE A 123 2.19 20.24 3.42
C ILE A 123 2.56 19.28 2.30
N PHE A 124 2.68 18.00 2.64
CA PHE A 124 3.09 16.96 1.71
C PHE A 124 1.90 16.30 1.03
N GLN A 125 2.17 15.59 -0.06
CA GLN A 125 1.14 15.04 -0.93
C GLN A 125 0.76 13.62 -0.51
N VAL A 126 -0.44 13.21 -0.90
CA VAL A 126 -0.95 11.86 -0.69
C VAL A 126 -0.68 11.06 -1.95
N TYR A 127 -0.11 9.87 -1.78
CA TYR A 127 0.10 8.93 -2.88
C TYR A 127 -0.87 7.76 -2.74
N ASP A 128 -1.65 7.53 -3.79
CA ASP A 128 -2.54 6.37 -3.88
C ASP A 128 -2.41 5.65 -5.21
N PHE A 129 -2.77 4.39 -5.21
CA PHE A 129 -2.70 3.51 -6.35
C PHE A 129 -4.10 3.04 -6.70
N GLU A 130 -4.45 3.11 -7.97
CA GLU A 130 -5.64 2.52 -8.55
C GLU A 130 -5.22 1.33 -9.41
N MET A 131 -5.53 0.12 -8.92
CA MET A 131 -5.23 -1.15 -9.57
C MET A 131 -6.51 -1.73 -10.15
N ASN A 132 -6.63 -1.73 -11.47
CA ASN A 132 -7.76 -2.32 -12.19
C ASN A 132 -7.38 -3.70 -12.70
N TYR A 133 -8.27 -4.67 -12.51
CA TYR A 133 -8.08 -6.06 -12.91
C TYR A 133 -9.39 -6.69 -13.37
N ARG A 134 -9.31 -7.69 -14.24
CA ARG A 134 -10.47 -8.45 -14.73
C ARG A 134 -10.73 -9.63 -13.82
N GLN A 135 -11.87 -9.58 -13.13
CA GLN A 135 -12.33 -10.70 -12.32
C GLN A 135 -13.26 -11.63 -13.11
N SER A 136 -13.91 -11.10 -14.15
CA SER A 136 -14.75 -11.84 -15.10
C SER A 136 -14.56 -11.29 -16.53
N PRO A 137 -14.96 -12.03 -17.58
CA PRO A 137 -14.82 -11.59 -18.97
C PRO A 137 -15.47 -10.23 -19.25
N ASP A 138 -16.55 -9.90 -18.53
CA ASP A 138 -17.39 -8.72 -18.77
C ASP A 138 -17.22 -7.61 -17.71
N GLY A 139 -16.30 -7.76 -16.74
CA GLY A 139 -16.21 -6.88 -15.59
C GLY A 139 -14.78 -6.55 -15.15
N GLU A 140 -14.43 -5.26 -15.21
CA GLU A 140 -13.22 -4.72 -14.59
C GLU A 140 -13.53 -4.27 -13.15
N THR A 141 -12.68 -4.67 -12.21
CA THR A 141 -12.75 -4.28 -10.80
C THR A 141 -11.53 -3.45 -10.44
N GLY A 142 -11.75 -2.33 -9.74
CA GLY A 142 -10.70 -1.43 -9.28
C GLY A 142 -10.45 -1.53 -7.77
N ILE A 143 -9.18 -1.61 -7.38
CA ILE A 143 -8.73 -1.53 -5.98
C ILE A 143 -7.98 -0.22 -5.82
N ARG A 144 -8.46 0.62 -4.90
CA ARG A 144 -7.74 1.83 -4.50
C ARG A 144 -7.01 1.59 -3.18
N PHE A 145 -5.74 1.98 -3.08
CA PHE A 145 -4.98 1.86 -1.84
C PHE A 145 -3.97 2.98 -1.66
N TYR A 146 -3.78 3.42 -0.42
CA TYR A 146 -2.97 4.57 -0.05
C TYR A 146 -1.62 4.13 0.50
N MET A 147 -0.56 4.79 0.02
CA MET A 147 0.82 4.55 0.44
C MET A 147 1.10 5.27 1.75
N VAL A 148 0.94 4.55 2.85
CA VAL A 148 1.13 5.07 4.20
C VAL A 148 2.18 4.23 4.93
N PRO A 149 3.46 4.67 4.95
CA PRO A 149 4.53 3.89 5.55
C PRO A 149 4.34 3.71 7.06
N LEU A 150 4.92 2.64 7.60
CA LEU A 150 5.03 2.43 9.04
C LEU A 150 6.00 3.43 9.68
N GLY A 151 5.84 3.67 10.99
CA GLY A 151 6.77 4.51 11.75
C GLY A 151 8.22 4.01 11.69
N ALA A 152 8.44 2.69 11.65
CA ALA A 152 9.77 2.10 11.50
C ALA A 152 10.45 2.48 10.16
N TYR A 153 9.68 2.63 9.08
CA TYR A 153 10.21 3.12 7.81
C TYR A 153 10.49 4.63 7.86
N PHE A 154 9.57 5.37 8.50
CA PHE A 154 9.51 6.83 8.45
C PHE A 154 10.46 7.54 9.42
N LYS A 155 10.52 7.10 10.69
CA LYS A 155 11.26 7.78 11.76
C LYS A 155 12.76 7.93 11.47
N PRO A 156 13.48 6.87 11.03
CA PRO A 156 14.91 7.01 10.78
C PRO A 156 15.19 7.97 9.61
N ARG A 157 14.41 7.86 8.53
CA ARG A 157 14.54 8.71 7.34
C ARG A 157 14.21 10.18 7.62
N ARG A 158 13.35 10.44 8.62
CA ARG A 158 12.96 11.80 9.02
C ARG A 158 14.12 12.61 9.62
N GLN A 159 15.20 11.96 10.04
CA GLN A 159 16.40 12.65 10.53
C GLN A 159 17.14 13.39 9.41
N THR A 160 17.02 12.93 8.16
CA THR A 160 17.80 13.45 7.02
C THR A 160 16.94 13.92 5.85
N LYS A 161 15.66 13.53 5.77
CA LYS A 161 14.78 13.81 4.64
C LYS A 161 13.49 14.54 5.05
N SER A 162 12.96 15.33 4.10
CA SER A 162 11.63 15.93 4.25
C SER A 162 10.54 14.85 4.28
N ARG A 163 9.41 15.09 4.95
CA ARG A 163 8.30 14.11 4.94
C ARG A 163 7.78 13.82 3.54
N GLU A 164 7.66 14.86 2.72
CA GLU A 164 7.26 14.72 1.32
C GLU A 164 8.17 13.75 0.57
N THR A 165 9.49 13.88 0.77
CA THR A 165 10.48 13.01 0.13
C THR A 165 10.30 11.56 0.58
N ILE A 166 10.10 11.32 1.88
CA ILE A 166 9.91 9.97 2.43
C ILE A 166 8.65 9.31 1.88
N LEU A 167 7.55 10.06 1.80
CA LEU A 167 6.28 9.54 1.26
C LEU A 167 6.36 9.28 -0.24
N ARG A 168 7.00 10.18 -0.98
CA ARG A 168 7.26 10.01 -2.41
C ARG A 168 8.13 8.79 -2.67
N GLU A 169 9.25 8.65 -1.96
CA GLU A 169 10.15 7.49 -2.08
C GLU A 169 9.39 6.19 -1.77
N TYR A 170 8.63 6.14 -0.67
CA TYR A 170 7.85 4.93 -0.36
C TYR A 170 6.85 4.55 -1.45
N ALA A 171 6.21 5.54 -2.08
CA ALA A 171 5.30 5.30 -3.20
C ALA A 171 6.04 4.89 -4.49
N ILE A 172 7.19 5.51 -4.79
CA ILE A 172 8.03 5.15 -5.94
C ILE A 172 8.60 3.74 -5.78
N ASP A 173 9.14 3.39 -4.61
CA ASP A 173 9.65 2.04 -4.32
C ASP A 173 8.56 0.99 -4.56
N ALA A 174 7.33 1.27 -4.12
CA ALA A 174 6.19 0.39 -4.40
C ALA A 174 5.84 0.31 -5.89
N LEU A 175 5.90 1.43 -6.62
CA LEU A 175 5.68 1.48 -8.07
C LEU A 175 6.73 0.64 -8.82
N GLU A 176 8.00 0.78 -8.46
CA GLU A 176 9.12 0.03 -9.05
C GLU A 176 8.95 -1.47 -8.84
N ILE A 177 8.53 -1.90 -7.65
CA ILE A 177 8.18 -3.30 -7.36
C ILE A 177 7.11 -3.81 -8.34
N PHE A 178 6.04 -3.04 -8.55
CA PHE A 178 4.99 -3.44 -9.49
C PHE A 178 5.47 -3.41 -10.96
N GLN A 179 6.36 -2.50 -11.33
CA GLN A 179 6.96 -2.45 -12.67
C GLN A 179 7.78 -3.69 -13.00
N MET A 180 8.47 -4.28 -12.01
CA MET A 180 9.23 -5.53 -12.23
C MET A 180 8.35 -6.70 -12.64
N VAL A 181 7.10 -6.74 -12.18
CA VAL A 181 6.18 -7.87 -12.39
C VAL A 181 5.09 -7.60 -13.43
N PHE A 182 4.91 -6.33 -13.81
CA PHE A 182 3.89 -5.90 -14.75
C PHE A 182 4.37 -4.72 -15.62
N PRO A 183 5.39 -4.92 -16.49
CA PRO A 183 6.13 -3.84 -17.14
C PRO A 183 5.41 -3.08 -18.28
N GLY A 184 4.13 -3.36 -18.57
CA GLY A 184 3.47 -2.87 -19.80
C GLY A 184 2.19 -2.06 -19.63
N ARG A 185 1.59 -1.96 -18.44
CA ARG A 185 0.29 -1.26 -18.26
C ARG A 185 0.25 -0.38 -16.99
N ILE A 186 1.39 0.21 -16.63
CA ILE A 186 1.52 1.10 -15.49
C ILE A 186 1.60 2.55 -15.96
N ALA A 187 0.75 3.42 -15.43
CA ALA A 187 0.82 4.85 -15.66
C ALA A 187 1.08 5.58 -14.35
N SER A 188 2.03 6.52 -14.33
CA SER A 188 2.15 7.50 -13.23
C SER A 188 1.49 8.79 -13.69
N ARG A 189 0.56 9.34 -12.91
CA ARG A 189 -0.09 10.63 -13.19
C ARG A 189 0.07 11.60 -12.03
#